data_AF-A0AAX0VN67-F1
#
_entry.id   AF-A0AAX0VN67-F1
#
_cell.length_a   1.000
_cell.length_b   1.000
_cell.length_c   1.000
_cell.angle_alpha   90.00
_cell.angle_beta   90.00
_cell.angle_gamma   90.00
#
_symmetry.space_group_name_H-M   'P 1'
#
loop_
_entity.id
_entity.type
_entity.pdbx_description
1 polymer ?
#
loop_
_entity_poly.entity_id
_entity_poly.type
_entity_poly.pdbx_seq_one_letter_code
_entity_poly.pdbx_strand_id
1 'polypeptide(L)'
;MLSDLTKQTRIADPGKDTRAKLDTLKGEQESYVKGVRSRLEKELAGNQPADGSSVLLRRDAADRARKIADETEALSVLADASRGGDDTLADAVGYRARHAGWTDAMNVYRTARPEAADSAVSLAFVEGLATGPGQNLANQITYSAPVE
;
A
#
# COMPACT_ATOMS: atom_id res chain seq x y z
N MET A 1 39.60 27.98 29.84
CA MET A 1 38.81 26.76 30.08
C MET A 1 37.39 27.02 29.61
N LEU A 2 36.91 26.29 28.59
CA LEU A 2 35.48 26.38 28.23
C LEU A 2 34.66 25.75 29.35
N SER A 3 33.67 26.50 29.85
CA SER A 3 32.65 26.02 30.79
C SER A 3 31.97 24.76 30.24
N ASP A 4 31.70 23.78 31.10
CA ASP A 4 31.07 22.51 30.70
C ASP A 4 29.68 22.73 30.08
N LEU A 5 28.99 23.83 30.44
CA LEU A 5 27.75 24.26 29.80
C LEU A 5 27.94 24.63 28.32
N THR A 6 29.07 25.26 27.98
CA THR A 6 29.41 25.64 26.60
C THR A 6 29.83 24.45 25.76
N LYS A 7 30.36 23.38 26.38
CA LYS A 7 30.65 22.11 25.71
C LYS A 7 29.38 21.30 25.46
N GLN A 8 28.47 21.22 26.44
CA GLN A 8 27.17 20.56 26.29
C GLN A 8 26.30 21.23 25.22
N THR A 9 26.22 22.55 25.20
CA THR A 9 25.46 23.28 24.17
C THR A 9 26.03 23.09 22.76
N ARG A 10 27.36 23.05 22.60
CA ARG A 10 28.02 22.77 21.31
C ARG A 10 27.81 21.35 20.79
N ILE A 11 27.52 20.38 21.66
CA ILE A 11 27.20 19.00 21.30
C ILE A 11 25.70 18.83 21.02
N ALA A 12 24.85 19.53 21.79
CA ALA A 12 23.40 19.46 21.67
C ALA A 12 22.84 20.11 20.39
N ASP A 13 23.45 21.19 19.89
CA ASP A 13 22.98 21.87 18.67
C ASP A 13 23.12 21.01 17.39
N PRO A 14 24.28 20.40 17.10
CA PRO A 14 24.40 19.45 15.99
C PRO A 14 23.47 18.23 16.10
N GLY A 15 23.21 17.78 17.33
CA GLY A 15 22.28 16.67 17.60
C GLY A 15 20.83 17.01 17.23
N LYS A 16 20.38 18.24 17.50
CA LYS A 16 19.04 18.72 17.11
C LYS A 16 18.89 18.87 15.60
N ASP A 17 19.89 19.45 14.93
CA ASP A 17 19.89 19.58 13.47
C ASP A 17 19.92 18.21 12.78
N THR A 18 20.66 17.25 13.33
CA THR A 18 20.70 15.88 12.83
C THR A 18 19.37 15.17 13.03
N ARG A 19 18.74 15.31 14.20
CA ARG A 19 17.37 14.81 14.47
C ARG A 19 16.37 15.35 13.45
N ALA A 20 16.34 16.66 13.23
CA ALA A 20 15.43 17.29 12.27
C ALA A 20 15.64 16.80 10.84
N LYS A 21 16.90 16.59 10.42
CA LYS A 21 17.22 16.00 9.10
C LYS A 21 16.78 14.55 8.98
N LEU A 22 16.98 13.74 10.02
CA LEU A 22 16.53 12.33 10.04
C LEU A 22 15.01 12.23 10.00
N ASP A 23 14.29 13.07 10.75
CA ASP A 23 12.83 13.14 10.71
C ASP A 23 12.31 13.55 9.34
N THR A 24 12.98 14.51 8.69
CA THR A 24 12.66 14.94 7.32
C THR A 24 12.85 13.77 6.34
N LEU A 25 14.00 13.10 6.37
CA LEU A 25 14.29 11.96 5.51
C LEU A 25 13.30 10.79 5.73
N LYS A 26 12.90 10.55 6.98
CA LYS A 26 11.87 9.57 7.31
C LYS A 26 10.52 9.97 6.70
N GLY A 27 10.12 11.23 6.83
CA GLY A 27 8.88 11.74 6.22
C GLY A 27 8.89 11.67 4.68
N GLU A 28 10.04 11.92 4.05
CA GLU A 28 10.23 11.76 2.61
C GLU A 28 10.09 10.29 2.19
N GLN A 29 10.71 9.35 2.93
CA GLN A 29 10.56 7.91 2.68
C GLN A 29 9.09 7.47 2.79
N GLU A 30 8.39 7.85 3.86
CA GLU A 30 6.98 7.52 4.06
C GLU A 30 6.10 8.05 2.91
N SER A 31 6.35 9.29 2.50
CA SER A 31 5.66 9.93 1.38
C SER A 31 5.92 9.21 0.06
N TYR A 32 7.17 8.81 -0.20
CA TYR A 32 7.56 8.07 -1.38
C TYR A 32 6.89 6.68 -1.43
N VAL A 33 6.93 5.93 -0.32
CA VAL A 33 6.28 4.61 -0.20
C VAL A 33 4.78 4.74 -0.43
N LYS A 34 4.12 5.75 0.15
CA LYS A 34 2.69 6.02 -0.09
C LYS A 34 2.41 6.34 -1.56
N GLY A 35 3.28 7.11 -2.21
CA GLY A 35 3.17 7.42 -3.63
C GLY A 35 3.30 6.19 -4.54
N VAL A 36 4.26 5.31 -4.25
CA VAL A 36 4.43 4.03 -4.96
C VAL A 36 3.20 3.14 -4.76
N ARG A 37 2.72 3.01 -3.51
CA ARG A 37 1.50 2.26 -3.20
C ARG A 37 0.30 2.75 -4.01
N SER A 38 0.03 4.05 -3.99
CA SER A 38 -1.10 4.63 -4.73
C SER A 38 -0.99 4.44 -6.24
N ARG A 39 0.22 4.45 -6.80
CA ARG A 39 0.45 4.17 -8.22
C ARG A 39 0.14 2.71 -8.56
N LEU A 40 0.68 1.78 -7.78
CA LEU A 40 0.45 0.34 -7.96
C LEU A 40 -1.03 -0.03 -7.76
N GLU A 41 -1.73 0.60 -6.82
CA GLU A 41 -3.18 0.44 -6.66
C GLU A 41 -3.96 0.91 -7.90
N LYS A 42 -3.55 2.02 -8.53
CA LYS A 42 -4.16 2.49 -9.77
C LYS A 42 -3.86 1.56 -10.96
N GLU A 43 -2.62 1.10 -11.06
CA GLU A 43 -2.22 0.14 -12.10
C GLU A 43 -2.97 -1.20 -11.94
N LEU A 44 -3.13 -1.67 -10.70
CA LEU A 44 -3.91 -2.87 -10.36
C LEU A 44 -5.38 -2.73 -10.73
N ALA A 45 -5.95 -1.51 -10.59
CA ALA A 45 -7.32 -1.21 -10.98
C ALA A 45 -7.50 -0.94 -12.49
N GLY A 46 -6.40 -0.89 -13.25
CA GLY A 46 -6.44 -0.70 -14.70
C GLY A 46 -7.02 0.65 -15.17
N ASN A 47 -7.48 0.66 -16.43
CA ASN A 47 -8.09 1.86 -17.02
C ASN A 47 -9.49 2.09 -16.43
N GLN A 48 -9.66 3.20 -15.73
CA GLN A 48 -10.90 3.55 -15.06
C GLN A 48 -11.48 4.84 -15.66
N PRO A 49 -12.43 4.75 -16.61
CA PRO A 49 -13.04 5.92 -17.22
C PRO A 49 -13.69 6.83 -16.17
N ALA A 50 -13.58 8.14 -16.39
CA ALA A 50 -14.05 9.17 -15.48
C ALA A 50 -15.46 9.69 -15.80
N ASP A 51 -16.12 9.15 -16.83
CA ASP A 51 -17.50 9.50 -17.13
C ASP A 51 -18.43 9.08 -15.98
N GLY A 52 -19.54 9.81 -15.83
CA GLY A 52 -20.45 9.62 -14.72
C GLY A 52 -21.03 8.20 -14.62
N SER A 53 -21.21 7.51 -15.76
CA SER A 53 -21.75 6.14 -15.77
C SER A 53 -20.75 5.13 -15.23
N SER A 54 -19.48 5.22 -15.66
CA SER A 54 -18.40 4.38 -15.16
C SER A 54 -18.13 4.59 -13.66
N VAL A 55 -18.27 5.82 -13.17
CA VAL A 55 -18.17 6.11 -11.73
C VAL A 55 -19.26 5.41 -10.93
N LEU A 56 -20.51 5.43 -11.42
CA LEU A 56 -21.64 4.77 -10.76
C LEU A 56 -21.50 3.25 -10.78
N LEU A 57 -21.09 2.66 -11.91
CA LEU A 57 -20.83 1.22 -12.04
C LEU A 57 -19.74 0.76 -11.08
N ARG A 58 -18.62 1.49 -10.98
CA ARG A 58 -17.57 1.23 -9.99
C ARG A 58 -18.09 1.26 -8.56
N ARG A 59 -18.92 2.26 -8.23
CA ARG A 59 -19.48 2.38 -6.88
C ARG A 59 -20.37 1.18 -6.57
N ASP A 60 -21.25 0.80 -7.49
CA ASP A 60 -22.12 -0.36 -7.33
C ASP A 60 -21.30 -1.66 -7.17
N ALA A 61 -20.30 -1.88 -8.03
CA ALA A 61 -19.39 -3.01 -7.93
C ALA A 61 -18.66 -3.05 -6.58
N ALA A 62 -18.17 -1.90 -6.09
CA ALA A 62 -17.52 -1.81 -4.78
C ALA A 62 -18.50 -2.09 -3.62
N ASP A 63 -19.74 -1.60 -3.71
CA ASP A 63 -20.79 -1.85 -2.73
C ASP A 63 -21.19 -3.33 -2.70
N ARG A 64 -21.22 -3.99 -3.87
CA ARG A 64 -21.44 -5.44 -4.00
C ARG A 64 -20.28 -6.25 -3.44
N ALA A 65 -19.05 -5.93 -3.81
CA ALA A 65 -17.86 -6.63 -3.32
C ALA A 65 -17.72 -6.52 -1.78
N ARG A 66 -18.10 -5.40 -1.18
CA ARG A 66 -18.09 -5.23 0.29
C ARG A 66 -19.04 -6.16 1.04
N LYS A 67 -20.08 -6.69 0.38
CA LYS A 67 -21.05 -7.62 0.98
C LYS A 67 -20.57 -9.07 0.96
N ILE A 68 -19.54 -9.38 0.18
CA ILE A 68 -18.97 -10.72 0.10
C ILE A 68 -18.37 -11.07 1.47
N ALA A 69 -18.83 -12.19 2.02
CA ALA A 69 -18.51 -12.60 3.39
C ALA A 69 -17.23 -13.45 3.45
N ASP A 70 -17.01 -14.29 2.45
CA ASP A 70 -15.93 -15.27 2.43
C ASP A 70 -15.33 -15.51 1.04
N GLU A 71 -14.24 -16.26 1.03
CA GLU A 71 -13.45 -16.57 -0.16
C GLU A 71 -14.22 -17.45 -1.17
N THR A 72 -15.11 -18.32 -0.70
CA THR A 72 -15.88 -19.21 -1.59
C THR A 72 -16.89 -18.38 -2.40
N GLU A 73 -17.57 -17.45 -1.73
CA GLU A 73 -18.46 -16.50 -2.40
C GLU A 73 -17.68 -15.61 -3.37
N ALA A 74 -16.51 -15.10 -2.99
CA ALA A 74 -15.65 -14.32 -3.88
C ALA A 74 -15.27 -15.07 -5.16
N LEU A 75 -14.91 -16.35 -5.05
CA LEU A 75 -14.58 -17.20 -6.20
C LEU A 75 -15.77 -17.36 -7.15
N SER A 76 -16.97 -17.58 -6.60
CA SER A 76 -18.19 -17.66 -7.41
C SER A 76 -18.47 -16.36 -8.15
N VAL A 77 -18.39 -15.22 -7.44
CA VAL A 77 -18.63 -13.91 -8.06
C VAL A 77 -17.58 -13.58 -9.13
N LEU A 78 -16.31 -13.94 -8.90
CA LEU A 78 -15.25 -13.77 -9.90
C LEU A 78 -15.49 -14.63 -11.14
N ALA A 79 -15.93 -15.88 -10.97
CA ALA A 79 -16.25 -16.75 -12.09
C ALA A 79 -17.44 -16.20 -12.91
N ASP A 80 -18.45 -15.65 -12.25
CA ASP A 80 -19.60 -15.02 -12.91
C ASP A 80 -19.20 -13.73 -13.64
N ALA A 81 -18.44 -12.86 -12.97
CA ALA A 81 -17.93 -11.62 -13.56
C ALA A 81 -17.06 -11.90 -14.79
N SER A 82 -16.16 -12.89 -14.71
CA SER A 82 -15.32 -13.29 -15.84
C SER A 82 -16.12 -13.84 -17.01
N ARG A 83 -17.13 -14.69 -16.75
CA ARG A 83 -18.02 -15.21 -17.82
C ARG A 83 -18.87 -14.11 -18.45
N GLY A 84 -19.28 -13.11 -17.68
CA GLY A 84 -20.09 -11.98 -18.14
C GLY A 84 -19.28 -10.84 -18.78
N GLY A 85 -17.94 -10.86 -18.68
CA GLY A 85 -17.10 -9.72 -19.06
C GLY A 85 -17.32 -8.49 -18.16
N ASP A 86 -17.77 -8.68 -16.92
CA ASP A 86 -17.97 -7.59 -15.95
C ASP A 86 -16.65 -7.27 -15.26
N ASP A 87 -15.84 -6.53 -16.01
CA ASP A 87 -14.51 -6.15 -15.61
C ASP A 87 -14.48 -5.32 -14.33
N THR A 88 -15.48 -4.46 -14.16
CA THR A 88 -15.60 -3.57 -13.01
C THR A 88 -15.91 -4.33 -11.73
N LEU A 89 -16.78 -5.34 -11.80
CA LEU A 89 -17.04 -6.22 -10.66
C LEU A 89 -15.84 -7.11 -10.34
N ALA A 90 -15.17 -7.67 -11.34
CA ALA A 90 -13.98 -8.49 -11.13
C ALA A 90 -12.89 -7.72 -10.37
N ASP A 91 -12.61 -6.48 -10.77
CA ASP A 91 -11.63 -5.60 -10.11
C ASP A 91 -12.04 -5.30 -8.65
N ALA A 92 -13.32 -5.01 -8.41
CA ALA A 92 -13.83 -4.75 -7.07
C ALA A 92 -13.71 -5.97 -6.14
N VAL A 93 -13.99 -7.18 -6.66
CA VAL A 93 -13.83 -8.42 -5.90
C VAL A 93 -12.35 -8.74 -5.68
N GLY A 94 -11.48 -8.55 -6.67
CA GLY A 94 -10.03 -8.69 -6.52
C GLY A 94 -9.46 -7.78 -5.43
N TYR A 95 -9.89 -6.51 -5.40
CA TYR A 95 -9.53 -5.58 -4.32
C TYR A 95 -10.01 -6.08 -2.95
N ARG A 96 -11.27 -6.53 -2.84
CA ARG A 96 -11.81 -7.08 -1.59
C ARG A 96 -11.04 -8.33 -1.14
N ALA A 97 -10.78 -9.26 -2.05
CA ALA A 97 -10.04 -10.49 -1.80
C ALA A 97 -8.65 -10.20 -1.23
N ARG A 98 -7.93 -9.24 -1.82
CA ARG A 98 -6.64 -8.76 -1.30
C ARG A 98 -6.76 -8.29 0.15
N HIS A 99 -7.71 -7.41 0.44
CA HIS A 99 -7.87 -6.84 1.78
C HIS A 99 -8.34 -7.85 2.83
N ALA A 100 -9.05 -8.90 2.41
CA ALA A 100 -9.52 -9.96 3.28
C ALA A 100 -8.55 -11.15 3.41
N GLY A 101 -7.46 -11.16 2.63
CA GLY A 101 -6.49 -12.26 2.62
C GLY A 101 -6.94 -13.52 1.86
N TRP A 102 -7.93 -13.39 0.96
CA TRP A 102 -8.45 -14.49 0.15
C TRP A 102 -7.51 -14.77 -1.02
N THR A 103 -6.59 -15.71 -0.79
CA THR A 103 -5.47 -16.01 -1.68
C THR A 103 -5.90 -16.67 -2.98
N ASP A 104 -6.86 -17.60 -2.93
CA ASP A 104 -7.37 -18.30 -4.11
C ASP A 104 -8.17 -17.37 -4.99
N ALA A 105 -9.04 -16.53 -4.40
CA ALA A 105 -9.76 -15.50 -5.12
C ALA A 105 -8.79 -14.50 -5.80
N MET A 106 -7.72 -14.11 -5.11
CA MET A 106 -6.70 -13.24 -5.69
C MET A 106 -5.92 -13.89 -6.83
N ASN A 107 -5.64 -15.19 -6.74
CA ASN A 107 -4.98 -15.96 -7.81
C ASN A 107 -5.87 -16.07 -9.05
N VAL A 108 -7.17 -16.32 -8.87
CA VAL A 108 -8.15 -16.34 -9.97
C VAL A 108 -8.24 -14.97 -10.64
N TYR A 109 -8.36 -13.89 -9.85
CA TYR A 109 -8.36 -12.53 -10.36
C TYR A 109 -7.10 -12.23 -11.19
N ARG A 110 -5.91 -12.54 -10.68
CA ARG A 110 -4.63 -12.34 -11.40
C ARG A 110 -4.53 -13.14 -12.69
N THR A 111 -5.09 -14.36 -12.72
CA THR A 111 -5.08 -15.20 -13.92
C THR A 111 -5.96 -14.59 -15.01
N ALA A 112 -7.09 -13.99 -14.63
CA ALA A 112 -7.98 -13.29 -15.54
C ALA A 112 -7.46 -11.90 -15.96
N ARG A 113 -6.57 -11.30 -15.16
CA ARG A 113 -5.99 -9.95 -15.33
C ARG A 113 -4.47 -9.97 -15.31
N PRO A 114 -3.81 -10.56 -16.33
CA PRO A 114 -2.36 -10.66 -16.37
C PRO A 114 -1.68 -9.28 -16.35
N GLU A 115 -2.28 -8.25 -16.97
CA GLU A 115 -1.80 -6.86 -16.92
C GLU A 115 -1.75 -6.27 -15.49
N ALA A 116 -2.55 -6.81 -14.57
CA ALA A 116 -2.64 -6.37 -13.18
C ALA A 116 -1.80 -7.25 -12.23
N ALA A 117 -1.26 -8.37 -12.72
CA ALA A 117 -0.56 -9.37 -11.91
C ALA A 117 0.78 -8.83 -11.36
N ASP A 118 1.55 -8.10 -12.17
CA ASP A 118 2.82 -7.51 -11.74
C ASP A 118 2.60 -6.40 -10.70
N SER A 119 1.55 -5.59 -10.88
CA SER A 119 1.14 -4.57 -9.92
C SER A 119 0.68 -5.17 -8.60
N ALA A 120 -0.04 -6.31 -8.64
CA ALA A 120 -0.47 -7.03 -7.45
C ALA A 120 0.72 -7.55 -6.62
N VAL A 121 1.72 -8.16 -7.27
CA VAL A 121 2.96 -8.65 -6.65
C VAL A 121 3.76 -7.50 -6.07
N SER A 122 3.97 -6.45 -6.85
CA SER A 122 4.70 -5.25 -6.44
C SER A 122 4.03 -4.56 -5.24
N LEU A 123 2.69 -4.47 -5.25
CA LEU A 123 1.94 -3.88 -4.14
C LEU A 123 2.07 -4.73 -2.87
N ALA A 124 2.05 -6.06 -2.99
CA ALA A 124 2.26 -6.98 -1.85
C ALA A 124 3.66 -6.84 -1.26
N PHE A 125 4.68 -6.69 -2.12
CA PHE A 125 6.04 -6.41 -1.69
C PHE A 125 6.14 -5.09 -0.90
N VAL A 126 5.57 -4.01 -1.44
CA VAL A 126 5.57 -2.68 -0.79
C VAL A 126 4.82 -2.69 0.55
N GLU A 127 3.69 -3.38 0.64
CA GLU A 127 2.95 -3.53 1.91
C GLU A 127 3.73 -4.36 2.94
N GLY A 128 4.46 -5.39 2.49
CA GLY A 128 5.36 -6.17 3.33
C GLY A 128 6.51 -5.34 3.90
N LEU A 129 7.05 -4.38 3.14
CA LEU A 129 8.08 -3.46 3.63
C LEU A 129 7.58 -2.56 4.77
N ALA A 130 6.31 -2.13 4.73
CA ALA A 130 5.71 -1.27 5.75
C ALA A 130 5.34 -2.02 7.05
N THR A 131 5.07 -3.32 6.96
CA THR A 131 4.53 -4.11 8.08
C THR A 131 5.53 -5.10 8.67
N GLY A 132 6.66 -5.36 7.99
CA GLY A 132 7.69 -6.30 8.41
C GLY A 132 8.39 -5.89 9.72
N PRO A 133 8.42 -6.75 10.76
CA PRO A 133 9.10 -6.45 12.02
C PRO A 133 10.58 -6.09 11.86
N GLY A 134 11.29 -6.77 10.95
CA GLY A 134 12.71 -6.51 10.66
C GLY A 134 12.95 -5.19 9.92
N GLN A 135 12.03 -4.79 9.04
CA GLN A 135 12.08 -3.51 8.32
C GLN A 135 11.77 -2.34 9.25
N ASN A 136 10.79 -2.50 10.14
CA ASN A 136 10.47 -1.51 11.16
C ASN A 136 11.65 -1.29 12.12
N LEU A 137 12.31 -2.37 12.55
CA LEU A 137 13.53 -2.28 13.37
C LEU A 137 14.68 -1.63 12.59
N ALA A 138 14.92 -2.02 11.33
CA ALA A 138 15.98 -1.44 10.51
C ALA A 138 15.76 0.07 10.25
N ASN A 139 14.53 0.48 9.97
CA ASN A 139 14.16 1.90 9.84
C ASN A 139 14.35 2.64 11.16
N GLN A 140 13.95 2.05 12.30
CA GLN A 140 14.18 2.66 13.61
C GLN A 140 15.67 2.84 13.91
N ILE A 141 16.52 1.88 13.55
CA ILE A 141 17.98 2.00 13.70
C ILE A 141 18.54 3.06 12.76
N THR A 142 18.13 3.05 11.48
CA THR A 142 18.63 3.97 10.44
C THR A 142 18.28 5.43 10.72
N TYR A 143 17.08 5.67 11.23
CA TYR A 143 16.60 7.02 11.60
C TYR A 143 16.72 7.30 13.10
N SER A 144 17.42 6.44 13.86
CA SER A 144 17.71 6.76 15.26
C SER A 144 18.74 7.87 15.31
N ALA A 145 18.41 8.92 16.06
CA ALA A 145 19.41 9.94 16.36
C ALA A 145 20.54 9.32 17.20
N PRO A 146 21.80 9.73 16.98
CA PRO A 146 22.88 9.35 17.87
C PRO A 146 22.50 9.67 19.32
N VAL A 147 22.64 8.68 20.19
CA VAL A 147 22.46 8.85 21.63
C VAL A 147 23.63 9.71 22.12
N GLU A 148 23.32 10.79 22.83
CA GLU A 148 24.30 11.68 23.48
C GLU A 148 25.04 10.95 24.62
#